data_AF-A0A965CXE7-F1
#
_entry.id   AF-A0A965CXE7-F1
#
_cell.length_a   1.000
_cell.length_b   1.000
_cell.length_c   1.000
_cell.angle_alpha   90.00
_cell.angle_beta   90.00
_cell.angle_gamma   90.00
#
_symmetry.space_group_name_H-M   'P 1'
#
loop_
_entity.id
_entity.type
_entity.pdbx_description
1 polymer ?
#
loop_
_entity_poly.entity_id
_entity_poly.type
_entity_poly.pdbx_seq_one_letter_code
_entity_poly.pdbx_strand_id
1 'polypeptide(L)'
;DSVVGKDRRIVQPGMLVHFPPYARHGFKANEDNDLVYLYIKDRTWTMIGAAADEALPDEAPSAVEVARAIAAGKYPGQKKDKTRSKAIIDGLGTCYYTFIDSLRAPPASAHCEHRVEGTNIAFSFVESPAGHVTAEKKAAHEIFIYVLDGELDARVGAKKKRVKKGDVIHVPRGKGYTFTVTKRGPVRYAGVQSTPRLEAHIRKYGAADNWRG
;
A
#
# COMPACT_ATOMS: atom_id res chain seq x y z
N ASP A 1 -15.39 6.05 8.20
CA ASP A 1 -15.11 5.23 9.39
C ASP A 1 -14.19 4.06 9.03
N SER A 2 -13.18 3.80 9.85
CA SER A 2 -12.21 2.71 9.68
C SER A 2 -11.97 2.01 11.01
N VAL A 3 -11.88 0.68 10.99
CA VAL A 3 -11.59 -0.16 12.16
C VAL A 3 -10.27 -0.89 11.95
N VAL A 4 -9.44 -0.95 13.00
CA VAL A 4 -8.26 -1.83 13.12
C VAL A 4 -8.20 -2.43 14.52
N GLY A 5 -8.34 -3.74 14.62
CA GLY A 5 -8.45 -4.45 15.90
C GLY A 5 -9.65 -3.92 16.70
N LYS A 6 -9.37 -3.25 17.83
CA LYS A 6 -10.35 -2.56 18.68
C LYS A 6 -10.45 -1.06 18.41
N ASP A 7 -9.47 -0.47 17.72
CA ASP A 7 -9.45 0.96 17.42
C ASP A 7 -10.39 1.27 16.24
N ARG A 8 -11.10 2.39 16.33
CA ARG A 8 -12.05 2.88 15.33
C ARG A 8 -11.89 4.38 15.20
N ARG A 9 -11.63 4.86 13.97
CA ARG A 9 -11.44 6.29 13.69
C ARG A 9 -12.09 6.73 12.39
N ILE A 10 -12.45 8.01 12.32
CA ILE A 10 -12.72 8.67 11.05
C ILE A 10 -11.37 8.95 10.39
N VAL A 11 -11.23 8.52 9.13
CA VAL A 11 -10.01 8.67 8.36
C VAL A 11 -10.16 9.88 7.46
N GLN A 12 -9.17 10.76 7.51
CA GLN A 12 -9.10 11.99 6.73
C GLN A 12 -8.06 11.85 5.59
N PRO A 13 -8.17 12.64 4.51
CA PRO A 13 -7.11 12.73 3.51
C PRO A 13 -5.76 13.06 4.15
N GLY A 14 -4.69 12.42 3.70
CA GLY A 14 -3.34 12.60 4.27
C GLY A 14 -2.98 11.64 5.40
N MET A 15 -3.87 10.71 5.75
CA MET A 15 -3.60 9.61 6.67
C MET A 15 -3.18 8.32 5.96
N LEU A 16 -2.28 7.56 6.59
CA LEU A 16 -2.08 6.14 6.34
C LEU A 16 -2.79 5.32 7.42
N VAL A 17 -3.55 4.32 6.99
CA VAL A 17 -4.07 3.29 7.87
C VAL A 17 -3.30 2.01 7.61
N HIS A 18 -2.56 1.55 8.62
CA HIS A 18 -1.84 0.29 8.57
C HIS A 18 -2.75 -0.82 9.05
N PHE A 19 -2.88 -1.89 8.26
CA PHE A 19 -3.56 -3.11 8.66
C PHE A 19 -2.53 -4.22 8.89
N PRO A 20 -2.12 -4.48 10.13
CA PRO A 20 -1.22 -5.58 10.43
C PRO A 20 -1.82 -6.92 9.98
N PRO A 21 -0.98 -7.93 9.67
CA PRO A 21 -1.45 -9.27 9.35
C PRO A 21 -2.43 -9.78 10.41
N TYR A 22 -3.50 -10.44 9.95
CA TYR A 22 -4.55 -11.05 10.78
C TYR A 22 -5.40 -10.10 11.63
N ALA A 23 -5.11 -8.79 11.63
CA ALA A 23 -5.91 -7.83 12.36
C ALA A 23 -7.31 -7.73 11.73
N ARG A 24 -8.34 -7.72 12.58
CA ARG A 24 -9.69 -7.31 12.17
C ARG A 24 -9.60 -5.91 11.58
N HIS A 25 -10.12 -5.71 10.38
CA HIS A 25 -10.17 -4.38 9.78
C HIS A 25 -11.41 -4.18 8.91
N GLY A 26 -11.72 -2.92 8.62
CA GLY A 26 -12.80 -2.58 7.69
C GLY A 26 -12.91 -1.09 7.47
N PHE A 27 -13.42 -0.71 6.30
CA PHE A 27 -13.77 0.67 5.96
C PHE A 27 -15.26 0.78 5.68
N LYS A 28 -15.85 1.87 6.12
CA LYS A 28 -17.21 2.30 5.76
C LYS A 28 -17.18 3.79 5.45
N ALA A 29 -17.55 4.17 4.23
CA ALA A 29 -17.75 5.58 3.89
C ALA A 29 -18.87 6.18 4.78
N ASN A 30 -18.69 7.42 5.22
CA ASN A 30 -19.77 8.22 5.80
C ASN A 30 -20.64 8.78 4.67
N GLU A 31 -21.73 9.44 5.03
CA GLU A 31 -22.71 10.00 4.09
C GLU A 31 -22.23 11.30 3.42
N ASP A 32 -21.10 11.85 3.87
CA ASP A 32 -20.69 13.20 3.52
C ASP A 32 -20.12 13.30 2.09
N ASN A 33 -19.28 12.35 1.66
CA ASN A 33 -18.61 12.38 0.34
C ASN A 33 -18.11 11.00 -0.09
N ASP A 34 -17.81 10.85 -1.38
CA ASP A 34 -17.09 9.69 -1.91
C ASP A 34 -15.66 9.58 -1.35
N LEU A 35 -15.23 8.35 -1.06
CA LEU A 35 -13.87 8.05 -0.62
C LEU A 35 -13.05 7.42 -1.74
N VAL A 36 -11.98 8.10 -2.16
CA VAL A 36 -10.95 7.53 -3.03
C VAL A 36 -9.69 7.30 -2.21
N TYR A 37 -9.18 6.07 -2.23
CA TYR A 37 -8.01 5.68 -1.45
C TYR A 37 -7.07 4.77 -2.24
N LEU A 38 -5.78 4.80 -1.88
CA LEU A 38 -4.79 3.85 -2.36
C LEU A 38 -4.83 2.60 -1.48
N TYR A 39 -5.04 1.43 -2.08
CA TYR A 39 -4.98 0.15 -1.40
C TYR A 39 -3.70 -0.58 -1.77
N ILE A 40 -2.87 -0.86 -0.76
CA ILE A 40 -1.56 -1.48 -0.93
C ILE A 40 -1.55 -2.78 -0.14
N LYS A 41 -1.30 -3.89 -0.82
CA LYS A 41 -1.24 -5.22 -0.23
C LYS A 41 -0.06 -6.00 -0.78
N ASP A 42 0.64 -6.72 0.09
CA ASP A 42 1.67 -7.65 -0.36
C ASP A 42 1.03 -8.87 -1.06
N ARG A 43 1.85 -9.60 -1.83
CA ARG A 43 1.41 -10.79 -2.56
C ARG A 43 1.73 -12.09 -1.82
N THR A 44 1.83 -12.06 -0.49
CA THR A 44 1.95 -13.31 0.28
C THR A 44 0.62 -14.07 0.32
N TRP A 45 -0.48 -13.38 0.08
CA TRP A 45 -1.82 -13.96 0.08
C TRP A 45 -2.74 -13.29 -0.95
N THR A 46 -3.78 -13.99 -1.42
CA THR A 46 -4.76 -13.41 -2.37
C THR A 46 -5.65 -12.34 -1.72
N MET A 47 -6.59 -11.76 -2.48
CA MET A 47 -7.56 -10.79 -1.96
C MET A 47 -8.41 -11.29 -0.78
N ILE A 48 -8.53 -12.61 -0.55
CA ILE A 48 -9.27 -13.15 0.59
C ILE A 48 -8.40 -13.08 1.86
N GLY A 49 -8.68 -12.16 2.77
CA GLY A 49 -8.04 -12.16 4.09
C GLY A 49 -8.49 -13.33 4.96
N ALA A 50 -7.56 -13.96 5.67
CA ALA A 50 -7.83 -14.97 6.70
C ALA A 50 -7.75 -14.35 8.10
N ALA A 51 -8.55 -14.85 9.04
CA ALA A 51 -8.44 -14.45 10.44
C ALA A 51 -7.23 -15.10 11.15
N ALA A 52 -6.84 -14.57 12.31
CA ALA A 52 -5.68 -15.07 13.07
C ALA A 52 -5.81 -16.54 13.52
N ASP A 53 -7.04 -16.97 13.77
CA ASP A 53 -7.44 -18.30 14.24
C ASP A 53 -8.01 -19.17 13.11
N GLU A 54 -7.96 -18.69 11.86
CA GLU A 54 -8.38 -19.44 10.67
C GLU A 54 -7.21 -20.30 10.17
N ALA A 55 -7.40 -21.62 10.10
CA ALA A 55 -6.42 -22.51 9.50
C ALA A 55 -6.21 -22.14 8.03
N LEU A 56 -4.99 -21.72 7.70
CA LEU A 56 -4.61 -21.42 6.32
C LEU A 56 -4.40 -22.73 5.56
N PRO A 57 -4.78 -22.80 4.27
CA PRO A 57 -4.30 -23.87 3.40
C PRO A 57 -2.77 -23.82 3.29
N ASP A 58 -2.17 -24.97 2.98
CA ASP A 58 -0.71 -25.13 2.86
C ASP A 58 -0.09 -24.17 1.82
N GLU A 59 -0.86 -23.84 0.78
CA GLU A 59 -0.51 -22.87 -0.25
C GLU A 59 -1.62 -21.84 -0.44
N ALA A 60 -1.25 -20.60 -0.79
CA ALA A 60 -2.22 -19.57 -1.11
C ALA A 60 -3.01 -19.99 -2.36
N PRO A 61 -4.36 -19.98 -2.33
CA PRO A 61 -5.15 -20.33 -3.52
C PRO A 61 -4.87 -19.33 -4.65
N SER A 62 -5.04 -19.73 -5.90
CA SER A 62 -4.93 -18.81 -7.06
C SER A 62 -6.12 -17.84 -7.12
N ALA A 63 -5.96 -16.72 -7.84
CA ALA A 63 -7.06 -15.79 -8.10
C ALA A 63 -8.28 -16.45 -8.79
N VAL A 64 -8.04 -17.43 -9.67
CA VAL A 64 -9.09 -18.16 -10.37
C VAL A 64 -9.86 -19.08 -9.42
N GLU A 65 -9.18 -19.77 -8.52
CA GLU A 65 -9.81 -20.61 -7.50
C GLU A 65 -10.63 -19.77 -6.53
N VAL A 66 -10.08 -18.62 -6.11
CA VAL A 66 -10.78 -17.61 -5.32
C VAL A 66 -12.05 -17.14 -6.04
N ALA A 67 -11.97 -16.77 -7.32
CA ALA A 67 -13.12 -16.31 -8.09
C ALA A 67 -14.19 -17.40 -8.23
N ARG A 68 -13.80 -18.64 -8.52
CA ARG A 68 -14.72 -19.80 -8.55
C ARG A 68 -15.40 -20.02 -7.20
N ALA A 69 -14.65 -19.91 -6.11
CA ALA A 69 -15.18 -20.06 -4.76
C ALA A 69 -16.15 -18.92 -4.38
N ILE A 70 -15.87 -17.67 -4.79
CA ILE A 70 -16.80 -16.53 -4.64
C ILE A 70 -18.08 -16.78 -5.44
N ALA A 71 -17.96 -17.16 -6.72
CA ALA A 71 -19.11 -17.44 -7.59
C ALA A 71 -19.96 -18.63 -7.08
N ALA A 72 -19.32 -19.62 -6.47
CA ALA A 72 -19.98 -20.75 -5.81
C ALA A 72 -20.57 -20.39 -4.42
N GLY A 73 -20.51 -19.11 -4.01
CA GLY A 73 -21.05 -18.65 -2.73
C GLY A 73 -20.25 -19.09 -1.50
N LYS A 74 -19.04 -19.64 -1.66
CA LYS A 74 -18.16 -20.01 -0.51
C LYS A 74 -17.58 -18.79 0.20
N TYR A 75 -17.38 -17.69 -0.54
CA TYR A 75 -16.95 -16.40 -0.01
C TYR A 75 -17.89 -15.29 -0.48
N PRO A 76 -19.12 -15.20 0.05
CA PRO A 76 -19.97 -14.09 -0.28
C PRO A 76 -19.55 -12.87 0.56
N GLY A 77 -19.75 -11.66 0.03
CA GLY A 77 -19.76 -10.41 0.80
C GLY A 77 -20.84 -10.33 1.90
N GLN A 78 -21.30 -11.48 2.38
CA GLN A 78 -22.08 -11.66 3.60
C GLN A 78 -21.13 -11.63 4.80
N LYS A 79 -21.63 -11.20 5.96
CA LYS A 79 -20.88 -11.20 7.22
C LYS A 79 -20.20 -12.56 7.38
N LYS A 80 -18.85 -12.59 7.51
CA LYS A 80 -18.12 -13.78 7.95
C LYS A 80 -18.86 -14.37 9.15
N ASP A 81 -19.04 -15.68 9.14
CA ASP A 81 -19.66 -16.39 10.26
C ASP A 81 -18.91 -16.01 11.55
N LYS A 82 -19.60 -15.26 12.42
CA LYS A 82 -19.02 -14.73 13.67
C LYS A 82 -18.62 -15.85 14.64
N THR A 83 -19.04 -17.09 14.38
CA THR A 83 -18.67 -18.26 15.18
C THR A 83 -17.34 -18.86 14.75
N ARG A 84 -16.89 -18.62 13.51
CA ARG A 84 -15.67 -19.20 12.93
C ARG A 84 -14.38 -18.49 13.34
N SER A 85 -14.47 -17.23 13.75
CA SER A 85 -13.34 -16.48 14.27
C SER A 85 -13.80 -15.50 15.33
N LYS A 86 -13.17 -15.59 16.51
CA LYS A 86 -13.40 -14.66 17.63
C LYS A 86 -12.13 -13.92 18.03
N ALA A 87 -10.99 -14.23 17.40
CA ALA A 87 -9.72 -13.61 17.70
C ALA A 87 -9.75 -12.11 17.38
N ILE A 88 -9.62 -11.29 18.41
CA ILE A 88 -9.26 -9.88 18.29
C ILE A 88 -7.82 -9.77 18.78
N ILE A 89 -6.91 -9.42 17.88
CA ILE A 89 -5.51 -9.21 18.22
C ILE A 89 -5.39 -7.91 19.02
N ASP A 90 -4.95 -8.03 20.27
CA ASP A 90 -4.60 -6.90 21.14
C ASP A 90 -3.13 -6.49 20.96
N GLY A 91 -2.78 -5.30 21.47
CA GLY A 91 -1.38 -4.83 21.47
C GLY A 91 -0.86 -4.36 20.10
N LEU A 92 -1.74 -4.05 19.14
CA LEU A 92 -1.36 -3.59 17.80
C LEU A 92 -0.66 -2.21 17.77
N GLY A 93 -0.68 -1.46 18.87
CA GLY A 93 -0.19 -0.07 18.91
C GLY A 93 -1.00 0.87 18.01
N THR A 94 -0.39 1.98 17.63
CA THR A 94 -1.02 2.95 16.71
C THR A 94 -1.02 2.41 15.28
N CYS A 95 -2.21 2.28 14.67
CA CYS A 95 -2.38 1.86 13.28
C CYS A 95 -2.83 3.00 12.34
N TYR A 96 -2.96 4.22 12.87
CA TYR A 96 -3.43 5.40 12.15
C TYR A 96 -2.36 6.48 12.23
N TYR A 97 -1.78 6.82 11.08
CA TYR A 97 -0.67 7.76 10.99
C TYR A 97 -1.11 8.96 10.14
N THR A 98 -1.13 10.15 10.73
CA THR A 98 -1.36 11.39 9.99
C THR A 98 -0.02 11.88 9.45
N PHE A 99 0.12 11.94 8.13
CA PHE A 99 1.33 12.50 7.49
C PHE A 99 1.14 13.96 7.11
N ILE A 100 -0.08 14.33 6.72
CA ILE A 100 -0.42 15.71 6.40
C ILE A 100 -1.88 15.98 6.76
N ASP A 101 -2.16 17.19 7.25
CA ASP A 101 -3.51 17.57 7.69
C ASP A 101 -4.51 17.65 6.52
N SER A 102 -4.01 17.96 5.32
CA SER A 102 -4.81 18.04 4.10
C SER A 102 -3.93 17.84 2.87
N LEU A 103 -4.45 17.13 1.87
CA LEU A 103 -3.78 17.06 0.56
C LEU A 103 -3.72 18.42 -0.17
N ARG A 104 -4.42 19.44 0.32
CA ARG A 104 -4.32 20.83 -0.15
C ARG A 104 -3.39 21.70 0.69
N ALA A 105 -2.79 21.17 1.76
CA ALA A 105 -1.86 21.92 2.58
C ALA A 105 -0.63 22.35 1.75
N PRO A 106 -0.04 23.52 2.05
CA PRO A 106 1.14 24.02 1.35
C PRO A 106 2.25 22.97 1.29
N PRO A 107 2.97 22.87 0.16
CA PRO A 107 4.07 21.92 0.04
C PRO A 107 5.21 22.27 1.01
N ALA A 108 5.94 21.26 1.48
CA ALA A 108 7.15 21.47 2.25
C ALA A 108 8.18 22.34 1.47
N SER A 109 8.90 23.21 2.18
CA SER A 109 9.93 24.08 1.58
C SER A 109 11.21 23.32 1.19
N ALA A 110 11.37 22.10 1.68
CA ALA A 110 12.51 21.22 1.44
C ALA A 110 12.03 19.80 1.10
N HIS A 111 12.96 18.92 0.78
CA HIS A 111 12.65 17.50 0.66
C HIS A 111 12.37 16.91 2.05
N CYS A 112 11.24 16.22 2.20
CA CYS A 112 10.91 15.48 3.41
C CYS A 112 10.29 14.12 3.08
N GLU A 113 10.70 13.11 3.84
CA GLU A 113 10.15 11.76 3.78
C GLU A 113 9.64 11.36 5.16
N HIS A 114 8.38 10.96 5.22
CA HIS A 114 7.82 10.28 6.38
C HIS A 114 7.64 8.81 6.04
N ARG A 115 8.16 7.92 6.88
CA ARG A 115 8.19 6.48 6.61
C ARG A 115 7.57 5.68 7.75
N VAL A 116 6.73 4.72 7.40
CA VAL A 116 6.20 3.69 8.31
C VAL A 116 6.56 2.33 7.75
N GLU A 117 7.32 1.55 8.51
CA GLU A 117 7.80 0.23 8.11
C GLU A 117 7.01 -0.86 8.82
N GLY A 118 6.26 -1.63 8.04
CA GLY A 118 5.60 -2.86 8.48
C GLY A 118 6.47 -4.09 8.23
N THR A 119 5.93 -5.26 8.57
CA THR A 119 6.66 -6.53 8.46
C THR A 119 7.06 -6.89 7.02
N ASN A 120 6.18 -6.64 6.05
CA ASN A 120 6.36 -7.02 4.64
C ASN A 120 6.56 -5.82 3.71
N ILE A 121 6.02 -4.66 4.09
CA ILE A 121 5.97 -3.46 3.25
C ILE A 121 6.38 -2.26 4.10
N ALA A 122 7.17 -1.37 3.52
CA ALA A 122 7.34 -0.02 4.01
C ALA A 122 6.55 0.96 3.13
N PHE A 123 5.87 1.90 3.78
CA PHE A 123 5.19 3.02 3.14
C PHE A 123 5.96 4.30 3.40
N SER A 124 6.06 5.17 2.39
CA SER A 124 6.55 6.53 2.57
C SER A 124 5.60 7.56 1.97
N PHE A 125 5.48 8.70 2.65
CA PHE A 125 4.92 9.93 2.12
C PHE A 125 6.06 10.90 1.91
N VAL A 126 6.22 11.37 0.67
CA VAL A 126 7.35 12.23 0.29
C VAL A 126 6.86 13.51 -0.34
N GLU A 127 7.48 14.61 0.05
CA GLU A 127 7.39 15.90 -0.62
C GLU A 127 8.78 16.33 -1.06
N SER A 128 8.89 16.86 -2.28
CA SER A 128 10.18 17.29 -2.82
C SER A 128 10.03 18.58 -3.62
N PRO A 129 10.93 19.57 -3.42
CA PRO A 129 10.88 20.83 -4.12
C PRO A 129 11.28 20.68 -5.59
N ALA A 130 10.97 21.70 -6.39
CA ALA A 130 11.33 21.77 -7.80
C ALA A 130 12.84 21.54 -8.01
N GLY A 131 13.21 20.70 -8.97
CA GLY A 131 14.60 20.37 -9.28
C GLY A 131 15.28 19.40 -8.32
N HIS A 132 14.62 18.95 -7.24
CA HIS A 132 15.16 17.90 -6.39
C HIS A 132 15.39 16.61 -7.19
N VAL A 133 16.48 15.90 -6.89
CA VAL A 133 16.84 14.65 -7.55
C VAL A 133 17.04 13.55 -6.53
N THR A 134 16.30 12.46 -6.70
CA THR A 134 16.49 11.20 -5.96
C THR A 134 17.02 10.17 -6.95
N ALA A 135 18.13 9.51 -6.64
CA ALA A 135 18.72 8.53 -7.55
C ALA A 135 19.48 7.42 -6.83
N GLU A 136 19.37 6.21 -7.37
CA GLU A 136 20.22 5.08 -6.99
C GLU A 136 20.69 4.31 -8.22
N LYS A 137 21.93 3.82 -8.19
CA LYS A 137 22.46 2.96 -9.26
C LYS A 137 21.78 1.60 -9.32
N LYS A 138 21.32 1.10 -8.17
CA LYS A 138 20.70 -0.21 -8.02
C LYS A 138 19.76 -0.21 -6.82
N ALA A 139 18.45 -0.22 -7.08
CA ALA A 139 17.46 -0.32 -6.01
C ALA A 139 17.66 -1.60 -5.20
N ALA A 140 17.82 -1.46 -3.88
CA ALA A 140 17.99 -2.61 -2.98
C ALA A 140 16.73 -3.50 -2.93
N HIS A 141 15.56 -2.87 -3.10
CA HIS A 141 14.23 -3.44 -2.97
C HIS A 141 13.35 -3.05 -4.17
N GLU A 142 12.21 -3.72 -4.34
CA GLU A 142 11.18 -3.29 -5.28
C GLU A 142 10.46 -2.06 -4.73
N ILE A 143 10.21 -1.06 -5.59
CA ILE A 143 9.56 0.20 -5.22
C ILE A 143 8.40 0.48 -6.18
N PHE A 144 7.26 0.88 -5.63
CA PHE A 144 6.17 1.52 -6.36
C PHE A 144 6.00 2.95 -5.87
N ILE A 145 5.78 3.89 -6.78
CA ILE A 145 5.47 5.28 -6.45
C ILE A 145 4.15 5.65 -7.11
N TYR A 146 3.24 6.24 -6.34
CA TYR A 146 2.03 6.87 -6.85
C TYR A 146 2.15 8.39 -6.68
N VAL A 147 2.06 9.13 -7.78
CA VAL A 147 2.17 10.60 -7.75
C VAL A 147 0.84 11.18 -7.27
N LEU A 148 0.84 11.78 -6.07
CA LEU A 148 -0.34 12.39 -5.46
C LEU A 148 -0.61 13.78 -6.03
N ASP A 149 0.46 14.53 -6.29
CA ASP A 149 0.41 15.85 -6.91
C ASP A 149 1.75 16.24 -7.54
N GLY A 150 1.73 17.18 -8.49
CA GLY A 150 2.92 17.66 -9.20
C GLY A 150 3.41 16.74 -10.32
N GLU A 151 4.64 16.97 -10.78
CA GLU A 151 5.25 16.27 -11.92
C GLU A 151 6.74 15.98 -11.66
N LEU A 152 7.19 14.80 -12.07
CA LEU A 152 8.62 14.44 -12.09
C LEU A 152 9.01 13.71 -13.38
N ASP A 153 10.27 13.86 -13.77
CA ASP A 153 10.89 13.07 -14.82
C ASP A 153 11.49 11.80 -14.20
N ALA A 154 10.91 10.65 -14.53
CA ALA A 154 11.32 9.36 -14.02
C ALA A 154 12.20 8.63 -15.06
N ARG A 155 13.37 8.15 -14.60
CA ARG A 155 14.19 7.20 -15.33
C ARG A 155 14.30 5.92 -14.52
N VAL A 156 13.94 4.78 -15.10
CA VAL A 156 14.11 3.45 -14.51
C VAL A 156 14.84 2.56 -15.52
N GLY A 157 16.10 2.27 -15.24
CA GLY A 157 17.04 1.69 -16.19
C GLY A 157 17.16 2.54 -17.46
N ALA A 158 16.79 1.95 -18.61
CA ALA A 158 16.79 2.64 -19.90
C ALA A 158 15.50 3.44 -20.17
N LYS A 159 14.40 3.13 -19.47
CA LYS A 159 13.09 3.76 -19.70
C LYS A 159 13.08 5.15 -19.06
N LYS A 160 12.56 6.12 -19.80
CA LYS A 160 12.32 7.49 -19.33
C LYS A 160 10.86 7.84 -19.57
N LYS A 161 10.20 8.45 -18.59
CA LYS A 161 8.83 8.94 -18.70
C LYS A 161 8.65 10.15 -17.79
N ARG A 162 8.00 11.20 -18.27
CA ARG A 162 7.43 12.23 -17.40
C ARG A 162 6.15 11.68 -16.78
N VAL A 163 6.07 11.71 -15.46
CA VAL A 163 4.90 11.25 -14.72
C VAL A 163 4.28 12.42 -13.96
N LYS A 164 2.96 12.40 -13.87
CA LYS A 164 2.14 13.43 -13.24
C LYS A 164 1.18 12.80 -12.25
N LYS A 165 0.41 13.63 -11.53
CA LYS A 165 -0.68 13.19 -10.65
C LYS A 165 -1.48 12.01 -11.23
N GLY A 166 -1.59 10.95 -10.45
CA GLY A 166 -2.29 9.71 -10.80
C GLY A 166 -1.46 8.65 -11.53
N ASP A 167 -0.27 8.99 -12.04
CA ASP A 167 0.65 8.00 -12.60
C ASP A 167 1.30 7.14 -11.51
N VAL A 168 1.63 5.91 -11.89
CA VAL A 168 2.44 4.97 -11.10
C VAL A 168 3.81 4.77 -11.75
N ILE A 169 4.84 4.76 -10.91
CA ILE A 169 6.20 4.32 -11.27
C ILE A 169 6.46 2.98 -10.60
N HIS A 170 7.00 2.02 -11.35
CA HIS A 170 7.53 0.78 -10.80
C HIS A 170 9.05 0.74 -11.00
N VAL A 171 9.78 0.54 -9.91
CA VAL A 171 11.22 0.28 -9.90
C VAL A 171 11.44 -1.17 -9.47
N PRO A 172 11.76 -2.06 -10.40
CA PRO A 172 12.13 -3.42 -10.04
C PRO A 172 13.41 -3.42 -9.20
N ARG A 173 13.49 -4.35 -8.25
CA ARG A 173 14.71 -4.60 -7.49
C ARG A 173 15.91 -4.79 -8.43
N GLY A 174 17.04 -4.18 -8.07
CA GLY A 174 18.27 -4.27 -8.84
C GLY A 174 18.34 -3.35 -10.06
N LYS A 175 17.30 -2.59 -10.38
CA LYS A 175 17.35 -1.56 -11.44
C LYS A 175 17.81 -0.23 -10.86
N GLY A 176 18.62 0.49 -11.61
CA GLY A 176 18.95 1.89 -11.30
C GLY A 176 17.79 2.80 -11.64
N TYR A 177 17.61 3.86 -10.85
CA TYR A 177 16.56 4.84 -11.07
C TYR A 177 17.03 6.26 -10.77
N THR A 178 16.32 7.23 -11.35
CA THR A 178 16.48 8.66 -11.07
C THR A 178 15.11 9.32 -11.20
N PHE A 179 14.72 10.06 -10.18
CA PHE A 179 13.53 10.90 -10.17
C PHE A 179 13.98 12.34 -10.04
N THR A 180 13.65 13.15 -11.05
CA THR A 180 13.95 14.58 -11.03
C THR A 180 12.63 15.33 -10.99
N VAL A 181 12.38 16.05 -9.89
CA VAL A 181 11.21 16.92 -9.79
C VAL A 181 11.32 18.01 -10.85
N THR A 182 10.26 18.23 -11.62
CA THR A 182 10.29 19.24 -12.68
C THR A 182 10.47 20.65 -12.11
N LYS A 183 10.94 21.59 -12.94
CA LYS A 183 11.06 23.01 -12.52
C LYS A 183 9.72 23.73 -12.35
N ARG A 184 8.59 23.07 -12.64
CA ARG A 184 7.24 23.67 -12.61
C ARG A 184 6.69 23.82 -11.20
N GLY A 185 7.17 23.03 -10.25
CA GLY A 185 6.70 23.06 -8.88
C GLY A 185 7.16 21.84 -8.08
N PRO A 186 6.81 21.79 -6.79
CA PRO A 186 7.08 20.64 -5.95
C PRO A 186 6.26 19.42 -6.39
N VAL A 187 6.64 18.25 -5.91
CA VAL A 187 5.90 17.00 -6.08
C VAL A 187 5.59 16.39 -4.73
N ARG A 188 4.44 15.72 -4.66
CA ARG A 188 4.03 14.89 -3.52
C ARG A 188 3.73 13.49 -4.03
N TYR A 189 4.29 12.47 -3.40
CA TYR A 189 4.04 11.09 -3.81
C TYR A 189 4.02 10.13 -2.63
N ALA A 190 3.28 9.03 -2.81
CA ALA A 190 3.31 7.88 -1.93
C ALA A 190 4.28 6.83 -2.49
N GLY A 191 5.24 6.41 -1.68
CA GLY A 191 6.17 5.33 -1.97
C GLY A 191 5.77 4.05 -1.24
N VAL A 192 5.99 2.91 -1.90
CA VAL A 192 5.80 1.57 -1.34
C VAL A 192 7.03 0.77 -1.67
N GLN A 193 7.61 0.11 -0.68
CA GLN A 193 8.82 -0.67 -0.85
C GLN A 193 8.69 -2.05 -0.21
N SER A 194 9.17 -3.09 -0.90
CA SER A 194 9.26 -4.44 -0.32
C SER A 194 10.29 -4.50 0.81
N THR A 195 10.02 -5.29 1.85
CA THR A 195 11.02 -5.61 2.88
C THR A 195 11.81 -6.87 2.51
N PRO A 196 13.01 -7.09 3.09
CA PRO A 196 13.74 -8.35 2.92
C PRO A 196 12.90 -9.59 3.25
N ARG A 197 12.02 -9.48 4.25
CA ARG A 197 11.14 -10.58 4.67
C ARG A 197 10.13 -10.94 3.59
N LEU A 198 9.45 -9.95 3.01
CA LEU A 198 8.52 -10.19 1.90
C LEU A 198 9.25 -10.84 0.73
N GLU A 199 10.41 -10.32 0.35
CA GLU A 199 11.18 -10.88 -0.77
C GLU A 199 11.64 -12.31 -0.51
N ALA A 200 12.04 -12.64 0.72
CA ALA A 200 12.39 -14.00 1.09
C ALA A 200 11.18 -14.93 1.02
N HIS A 201 10.02 -14.47 1.51
CA HIS A 201 8.77 -15.23 1.45
C HIS A 201 8.37 -15.52 0.00
N ILE A 202 8.29 -14.50 -0.85
CA ILE A 202 7.90 -14.64 -2.26
C ILE A 202 8.88 -15.53 -3.04
N ARG A 203 10.18 -15.47 -2.71
CA ARG A 203 11.17 -16.35 -3.34
C ARG A 203 10.99 -17.82 -2.96
N LYS A 204 10.55 -18.09 -1.74
CA LYS A 204 10.36 -19.45 -1.22
C LYS A 204 9.02 -20.05 -1.64
N TYR A 205 7.96 -19.25 -1.62
CA TYR A 205 6.58 -19.72 -1.76
C TYR A 205 5.89 -19.25 -3.04
N GLY A 206 6.58 -18.44 -3.86
CA GLY A 206 5.95 -17.73 -4.97
C GLY A 206 5.14 -16.52 -4.50
N ALA A 207 4.66 -15.73 -5.47
CA ALA A 207 3.71 -14.66 -5.21
C ALA A 207 2.30 -15.18 -5.48
N ALA A 208 1.37 -14.93 -4.56
CA ALA A 208 -0.05 -15.22 -4.79
C ALA A 208 -0.52 -14.49 -6.05
N ASP A 209 -1.26 -15.19 -6.92
CA ASP A 209 -1.83 -14.58 -8.11
C ASP A 209 -2.88 -13.53 -7.74
N ASN A 210 -2.75 -12.34 -8.32
CA ASN A 210 -3.76 -11.29 -8.22
C ASN A 210 -4.67 -11.36 -9.44
N TRP A 211 -5.92 -10.95 -9.28
CA TRP A 211 -6.85 -10.72 -10.36
C TRP A 211 -6.18 -9.81 -11.41
N ARG A 212 -5.98 -10.33 -12.63
CA ARG A 212 -5.78 -9.50 -13.82
C ARG A 212 -7.19 -9.14 -14.28
N GLY A 213 -7.61 -7.91 -13.97
CA GLY A 213 -8.89 -7.38 -14.46
C GLY A 213 -9.09 -7.68 -15.94
#